data_AF-A0A3D3CFX6-F1
#
_entry.id   AF-A0A3D3CFX6-F1
#
_cell.length_a   1.000
_cell.length_b   1.000
_cell.length_c   1.000
_cell.angle_alpha   90.00
_cell.angle_beta   90.00
_cell.angle_gamma   90.00
#
_symmetry.space_group_name_H-M   'P 1'
#
loop_
_entity.id
_entity.type
_entity.pdbx_description
1 polymer ?
#
loop_
_entity_poly.entity_id
_entity_poly.type
_entity_poly.pdbx_seq_one_letter_code
_entity_poly.pdbx_strand_id
1 'polypeptide(L)' 'MVVEGTADVKDMKSVVKAIESATPGATWKARYYTDTNTGVKMKNFLLTMQDSYVFGKGYLHVTELEIPEKYYNIK' A
#
# COMPACT_ATOMS: atom_id res chain seq x y z
N MET A 1 -17.82 0.36 5.13
CA MET A 1 -16.61 0.55 5.97
C MET A 1 -16.53 1.94 6.58
N VAL A 2 -16.18 3.01 5.84
CA VAL A 2 -16.08 4.37 6.42
C VAL A 2 -17.45 4.96 6.74
N VAL A 3 -18.39 4.91 5.78
CA VAL A 3 -19.77 5.42 5.94
C VAL A 3 -20.53 4.63 7.02
N GLU A 4 -20.12 3.39 7.26
CA GLU A 4 -20.68 2.50 8.28
C GLU A 4 -20.00 2.64 9.66
N GLY A 5 -19.02 3.54 9.80
CA GLY A 5 -18.31 3.79 11.06
C GLY A 5 -17.34 2.69 11.49
N THR A 6 -17.05 1.72 10.64
CA THR A 6 -16.20 0.56 10.94
C THR A 6 -14.73 0.74 10.52
N ALA A 7 -14.38 1.91 9.98
CA ALA A 7 -13.05 2.25 9.48
C ALA A 7 -12.78 3.77 9.50
N ASP A 8 -11.56 4.19 9.81
CA ASP A 8 -11.10 5.57 9.65
C ASP A 8 -10.49 5.78 8.25
N VAL A 9 -10.88 6.85 7.56
CA VAL A 9 -10.32 7.25 6.25
C VAL A 9 -8.81 7.51 6.34
N LYS A 10 -8.34 7.97 7.51
CA LYS A 10 -6.92 8.25 7.76
C LYS A 10 -6.13 7.02 8.15
N ASP A 11 -6.79 5.87 8.33
CA ASP A 11 -6.11 4.61 8.61
C ASP A 11 -5.82 3.84 7.31
N MET A 12 -4.54 3.82 6.95
CA MET A 12 -4.03 3.04 5.82
C MET A 12 -4.46 1.57 5.84
N LYS A 13 -4.52 0.92 7.01
CA LYS A 13 -4.92 -0.50 7.10
C LYS A 13 -6.36 -0.68 6.66
N SER A 14 -7.23 0.23 7.07
CA SER A 14 -8.63 0.25 6.65
C SER A 14 -8.78 0.42 5.14
N VAL A 15 -7.95 1.26 4.51
CA VAL A 15 -7.92 1.43 3.04
C VAL A 15 -7.47 0.14 2.35
N VAL A 16 -6.36 -0.48 2.79
CA VAL A 16 -5.87 -1.75 2.22
C VAL A 16 -6.93 -2.84 2.33
N LYS A 17 -7.54 -3.00 3.51
CA LYS A 17 -8.60 -3.99 3.75
C LYS A 17 -9.82 -3.79 2.85
N ALA A 18 -10.18 -2.53 2.56
CA ALA A 18 -11.28 -2.21 1.67
C ALA A 18 -10.97 -2.57 0.20
N ILE A 19 -9.71 -2.38 -0.23
CA ILE A 19 -9.29 -2.77 -1.57
C ILE A 19 -9.25 -4.30 -1.69
N GLU A 20 -8.66 -4.99 -0.71
CA GLU A 20 -8.61 -6.46 -0.66
C GLU A 20 -10.01 -7.11 -0.66
N SER A 21 -10.97 -6.54 0.08
CA SER A 21 -12.34 -7.05 0.09
C SER A 21 -13.06 -6.86 -1.25
N ALA A 22 -12.70 -5.82 -2.00
CA ALA A 22 -13.21 -5.57 -3.35
C ALA A 22 -12.49 -6.38 -4.43
N THR A 23 -11.29 -6.91 -4.15
CA THR A 23 -10.49 -7.71 -5.09
C THR A 23 -10.09 -9.07 -4.50
N PRO A 24 -11.02 -10.05 -4.41
CA PRO A 24 -10.72 -11.35 -3.84
C PRO A 24 -9.53 -12.04 -4.52
N GLY A 25 -8.56 -12.50 -3.73
CA GLY A 25 -7.36 -13.20 -4.20
C GLY A 25 -6.18 -12.30 -4.57
N ALA A 26 -6.37 -10.98 -4.64
CA ALA A 26 -5.27 -10.02 -4.77
C ALA A 26 -4.79 -9.57 -3.39
N THR A 27 -3.48 -9.49 -3.20
CA THR A 27 -2.85 -8.93 -2.01
C THR A 27 -2.39 -7.50 -2.28
N TRP A 28 -2.51 -6.65 -1.27
CA TRP A 28 -2.15 -5.23 -1.39
C TRP A 28 -1.26 -4.80 -0.24
N LYS A 29 -0.27 -3.94 -0.56
CA LYS A 29 0.57 -3.26 0.42
C LYS A 29 0.44 -1.77 0.21
N ALA A 30 0.38 -1.01 1.29
CA ALA A 30 0.38 0.45 1.21
C ALA A 30 1.43 1.07 2.12
N ARG A 31 1.88 2.26 1.77
CA ARG A 31 2.69 3.15 2.60
C ARG A 31 2.27 4.59 2.37
N TYR A 32 2.47 5.44 3.37
CA TYR A 32 2.38 6.88 3.16
C TYR A 32 3.60 7.35 2.37
N TYR A 33 3.38 8.28 1.45
CA TYR A 33 4.47 8.97 0.77
C TYR A 33 5.30 9.79 1.76
N THR A 34 6.61 9.77 1.57
CA THR A 34 7.56 10.62 2.27
C THR A 34 8.20 11.54 1.24
N ASP A 35 8.05 12.84 1.43
CA ASP A 35 8.69 13.83 0.58
C ASP A 35 10.21 13.77 0.78
N THR A 36 10.96 13.60 -0.31
CA THR A 36 12.42 13.39 -0.26
C THR A 36 13.20 14.67 0.03
N ASN A 37 12.61 15.85 -0.20
CA ASN A 37 13.26 17.14 0.04
C ASN A 37 13.15 17.55 1.52
N THR A 38 12.03 17.25 2.16
CA THR A 38 11.66 17.70 3.51
C THR A 38 11.65 16.58 4.55
N GLY A 39 11.58 15.32 4.12
CA GLY A 39 11.42 14.15 4.99
C GLY A 39 10.01 14.01 5.59
N VAL A 40 9.06 14.86 5.19
CA VAL A 40 7.71 14.86 5.77
C VAL A 40 6.90 13.68 5.23
N LYS A 41 6.34 12.89 6.15
CA LYS A 41 5.43 11.78 5.83
C LYS A 41 4.00 12.30 5.66
N MET A 42 3.50 12.27 4.43
CA MET A 42 2.18 12.77 4.06
C MET A 42 1.10 11.72 4.34
N LYS A 43 0.41 11.84 5.49
CA LYS A 43 -0.63 10.89 5.92
C LYS A 43 -1.88 10.86 5.02
N ASN A 44 -2.04 11.83 4.13
CA ASN A 44 -3.12 11.90 3.15
C ASN A 44 -2.73 11.37 1.77
N PHE A 45 -1.47 10.98 1.56
CA PHE A 45 -0.98 10.50 0.27
C PHE A 45 -0.50 9.06 0.40
N LEU A 46 -1.27 8.13 -0.15
CA LEU A 46 -1.03 6.70 -0.05
C LEU A 46 -0.41 6.16 -1.34
N LEU A 47 0.71 5.47 -1.20
CA LEU A 47 1.32 4.65 -2.24
C LEU A 47 0.82 3.22 -2.07
N THR A 48 0.16 2.67 -3.08
CA THR A 48 -0.35 1.29 -3.09
C THR A 48 0.48 0.43 -4.04
N MET A 49 0.73 -0.80 -3.62
CA MET A 49 1.41 -1.83 -4.37
C MET A 49 0.50 -3.05 -4.40
N GLN A 50 0.14 -3.47 -5.60
CA GLN A 50 -0.65 -4.67 -5.83
C GLN A 50 0.29 -5.82 -6.16
N ASP A 51 0.03 -7.00 -5.59
CA ASP A 51 0.66 -8.20 -6.12
C ASP A 51 0.06 -8.57 -7.47
N SER A 52 0.89 -8.47 -8.50
CA SER A 52 0.46 -8.67 -9.87
C SER A 52 0.60 -10.13 -10.24
N TYR A 53 -0.48 -10.74 -10.73
CA TYR A 53 -0.43 -12.07 -11.30
C TYR A 53 0.11 -12.02 -12.73
N VAL A 54 1.16 -12.79 -13.00
CA VAL A 54 1.68 -12.99 -14.36
C VAL A 54 1.16 -14.32 -14.87
N PHE A 55 0.44 -14.28 -15.99
CA PHE A 55 -0.17 -15.47 -16.58
C PHE A 55 0.87 -16.57 -16.86
N GLY A 56 0.62 -17.76 -16.31
CA GLY A 56 1.52 -18.91 -16.41
C GLY A 56 2.76 -18.85 -15.50
N LYS A 57 2.96 -17.81 -14.71
CA LYS A 57 4.08 -17.68 -13.76
C LYS A 57 3.66 -17.53 -12.29
N GLY A 58 2.42 -17.12 -12.03
CA GLY A 58 1.93 -16.91 -10.66
C GLY A 58 2.00 -15.45 -10.23
N TYR A 59 1.75 -15.21 -8.94
CA TYR A 59 1.91 -13.91 -8.30
C TYR A 59 3.39 -13.57 -8.15
N LEU A 60 3.71 -12.28 -8.14
CA LEU A 60 5.08 -11.80 -8.01
C LEU A 60 5.53 -11.68 -6.55
N HIS A 61 4.62 -11.83 -5.58
CA HIS A 61 4.88 -11.73 -4.15
C HIS A 61 5.49 -10.37 -3.73
N VAL A 62 5.25 -9.31 -4.52
CA VAL A 62 5.85 -7.99 -4.30
C VAL A 62 5.37 -7.33 -3.00
N THR A 63 4.21 -7.74 -2.50
CA THR A 63 3.67 -7.26 -1.22
C THR A 63 4.45 -7.80 -0.02
N GLU A 64 5.12 -8.93 -0.17
CA GLU A 64 5.91 -9.58 0.88
C GLU A 64 7.31 -8.97 1.02
N LEU A 65 7.80 -8.29 -0.02
CA LEU A 65 9.14 -7.72 -0.04
C LEU A 65 9.30 -6.56 0.95
N GLU A 66 10.38 -6.57 1.74
CA GLU A 66 10.82 -5.40 2.48
C GLU A 66 11.47 -4.40 1.54
N ILE A 67 11.15 -3.11 1.70
CA ILE A 67 11.73 -2.04 0.88
C ILE A 67 13.07 -1.67 1.50
N PRO A 68 14.20 -1.83 0.78
CA PRO A 68 15.52 -1.49 1.32
C PRO A 68 15.64 -0.01 1.69
N GLU A 69 16.30 0.27 2.81
CA GLU A 69 16.38 1.64 3.36
C GLU A 69 16.99 2.66 2.39
N LYS A 70 17.94 2.22 1.55
CA LYS A 70 18.60 3.07 0.55
C LYS A 70 17.63 3.78 -0.38
N TYR A 71 16.44 3.23 -0.63
CA TYR A 71 15.45 3.83 -1.52
C TYR A 71 14.67 4.99 -0.88
N TYR A 72 14.77 5.19 0.44
CA TYR A 72 14.17 6.36 1.09
C TYR A 72 15.03 7.63 0.99
N ASN A 73 16.32 7.49 0.66
CA ASN A 73 17.30 8.57 0.66
C ASN A 73 17.82 8.91 -0.75
N ILE A 74 17.12 8.50 -1.80
CA ILE A 74 17.50 8.86 -3.17
C ILE A 74 17.22 10.35 -3.38
N LYS A 75 18.28 11.09 -3.66
CA LYS A 75 18.25 12.52 -4.03
C LYS A 75 18.25 12.68 -5.54
#